data_AF-A0A392RI45-F1
#
_entry.id   AF-A0A392RI45-F1
#
_cell.length_a   1.000
_cell.length_b   1.000
_cell.length_c   1.000
_cell.angle_alpha   90.00
_cell.angle_beta   90.00
_cell.angle_gamma   90.00
#
_symmetry.space_group_name_H-M   'P 1'
#
loop_
_entity.id
_entity.type
_entity.pdbx_description
1 polymer ?
#
loop_
_entity_poly.entity_id
_entity_poly.type
_entity_poly.pdbx_seq_one_letter_code
_entity_poly.pdbx_strand_id
1 'polypeptide(L)'
;MEAKKSIAVFSQGSNETLCEAWERYKSMLRKCPNHGFDELTQIHIFRNGLLQHPKLLLDATAGGSLLSLSAADATTIIEKMALSDRQGEYNRNPAQKKPGILELDTSDAVLAQNKLLT
;
A
#
# COMPACT_ATOMS: atom_id res chain seq x y z
N MET A 1 -25.44 11.78 13.85
CA MET A 1 -25.79 10.88 12.73
C MET A 1 -24.94 11.12 11.48
N GLU A 2 -24.30 12.29 11.33
CA GLU A 2 -23.48 12.62 10.15
C GLU A 2 -22.11 11.91 10.10
N ALA A 3 -21.40 11.78 11.23
CA ALA A 3 -20.07 11.16 11.25
C ALA A 3 -20.05 9.69 10.76
N LYS A 4 -21.08 8.91 11.11
CA LYS A 4 -21.25 7.53 10.64
C LYS A 4 -21.47 7.47 9.12
N LYS A 5 -22.27 8.40 8.57
CA LYS A 5 -22.48 8.48 7.11
C LYS A 5 -21.18 8.82 6.41
N SER A 6 -20.42 9.80 6.92
CA SER A 6 -19.12 10.18 6.34
C SER A 6 -18.13 9.02 6.32
N ILE A 7 -18.13 8.15 7.33
CA ILE A 7 -17.33 6.91 7.32
C ILE A 7 -17.80 6.00 6.19
N ALA A 8 -19.11 5.73 6.08
CA ALA A 8 -19.67 4.83 5.06
C ALA A 8 -19.45 5.28 3.62
N VAL A 9 -19.37 6.60 3.38
CA VAL A 9 -19.11 7.19 2.05
C VAL A 9 -17.67 7.66 1.89
N PHE A 10 -16.74 7.09 2.66
CA PHE A 10 -15.32 7.45 2.57
C PHE A 10 -14.82 7.36 1.12
N SER A 11 -14.06 8.37 0.71
CA SER A 11 -13.36 8.40 -0.56
C SER A 11 -11.97 8.99 -0.37
N GLN A 12 -10.97 8.40 -1.00
CA GLN A 12 -9.63 8.96 -1.12
C GLN A 12 -9.63 10.20 -2.02
N GLY A 13 -8.94 11.26 -1.61
CA GLY A 13 -8.73 12.45 -2.45
C GLY A 13 -7.79 12.16 -3.63
N SER A 14 -7.94 12.89 -4.74
CA SER A 14 -7.09 12.69 -5.94
C SER A 14 -5.60 12.96 -5.71
N ASN A 15 -5.28 13.82 -4.73
CA ASN A 15 -3.92 14.21 -4.37
C ASN A 15 -3.49 13.60 -3.02
N GLU A 16 -4.29 12.70 -2.47
CA GLU A 16 -4.05 12.10 -1.17
C GLU A 16 -3.35 10.75 -1.35
N THR A 17 -2.26 10.55 -0.62
CA THR A 17 -1.51 9.29 -0.64
C THR A 17 -2.29 8.17 0.06
N LEU A 18 -1.87 6.91 -0.10
CA LEU A 18 -2.53 5.80 0.61
C LEU A 18 -2.33 5.95 2.13
N CYS A 19 -1.14 6.40 2.54
CA CYS A 19 -0.82 6.65 3.94
C CYS A 19 -1.74 7.71 4.57
N GLU A 20 -1.90 8.86 3.89
CA GLU A 20 -2.76 9.95 4.35
C GLU A 20 -4.23 9.51 4.44
N ALA A 21 -4.71 8.83 3.39
CA ALA A 21 -6.07 8.31 3.34
C ALA A 21 -6.35 7.33 4.49
N TRP A 22 -5.41 6.44 4.79
CA TRP A 22 -5.54 5.47 5.87
C TRP A 22 -5.54 6.13 7.25
N GLU A 23 -4.62 7.06 7.51
CA GLU A 23 -4.59 7.84 8.75
C GLU A 23 -5.87 8.66 8.95
N ARG A 24 -6.38 9.30 7.89
CA ARG A 24 -7.64 10.05 7.93
C ARG A 24 -8.81 9.13 8.25
N TYR A 25 -8.90 7.97 7.61
CA TYR A 25 -9.96 7.00 7.87
C TYR A 25 -9.94 6.50 9.34
N LYS A 26 -8.76 6.13 9.86
CA LYS A 26 -8.58 5.77 11.27
C LYS A 26 -9.02 6.90 12.21
N SER A 27 -8.71 8.16 11.86
CA SER A 27 -9.15 9.34 12.62
C SER A 27 -10.67 9.49 12.64
N MET A 28 -11.35 9.22 11.53
CA MET A 28 -12.83 9.25 11.45
C MET A 28 -13.47 8.20 12.36
N LEU A 29 -12.92 6.98 12.38
CA LEU A 29 -13.38 5.90 13.27
C LEU A 29 -13.22 6.28 14.75
N ARG A 30 -12.05 6.81 15.15
CA ARG A 30 -11.79 7.27 16.53
C ARG A 30 -12.72 8.39 16.98
N LYS A 31 -13.10 9.29 16.07
CA LYS A 31 -14.06 10.38 16.34
C LYS A 31 -15.50 9.88 16.50
N CYS A 32 -15.82 8.67 16.06
CA CYS A 32 -17.16 8.09 16.13
C CYS A 32 -17.12 6.66 16.69
N PRO A 33 -16.72 6.45 17.95
CA PRO A 33 -16.51 5.10 18.51
C PRO A 33 -17.77 4.21 18.49
N ASN A 34 -18.97 4.82 18.47
CA ASN A 34 -20.26 4.13 18.38
C ASN A 34 -20.76 3.96 16.93
N HIS A 35 -19.86 3.89 15.94
CA HIS A 35 -20.24 3.78 14.53
C HIS A 35 -20.96 2.46 14.19
N GLY A 36 -20.69 1.37 14.92
CA GLY A 36 -21.37 0.07 14.78
C GLY A 36 -20.93 -0.78 13.57
N PHE A 37 -19.94 -0.34 12.78
CA PHE A 37 -19.26 -1.17 11.80
C PHE A 37 -18.28 -2.15 12.48
N ASP A 38 -18.37 -3.44 12.14
CA ASP A 38 -17.35 -4.42 12.45
C ASP A 38 -16.07 -4.19 11.62
N GLU A 39 -14.97 -4.84 12.00
CA GLU A 39 -13.66 -4.63 11.38
C GLU A 39 -13.64 -4.98 9.88
N LEU A 40 -14.32 -6.05 9.45
CA LEU A 40 -14.39 -6.41 8.03
C LEU A 40 -15.15 -5.35 7.24
N THR A 41 -16.28 -4.88 7.77
CA THR A 41 -17.04 -3.79 7.16
C THR A 41 -16.20 -2.50 7.05
N GLN A 42 -15.39 -2.19 8.07
CA GLN A 42 -14.49 -1.04 8.01
C GLN A 42 -13.44 -1.17 6.89
N ILE A 43 -12.89 -2.37 6.68
CA ILE A 43 -11.95 -2.66 5.58
C ILE A 43 -12.64 -2.55 4.22
N HIS A 44 -13.86 -3.08 4.09
CA HIS A 44 -14.65 -2.95 2.86
C HIS A 44 -14.89 -1.50 2.47
N ILE A 45 -15.33 -0.68 3.43
CA ILE A 45 -15.58 0.75 3.22
C ILE A 45 -14.30 1.46 2.78
N PHE A 46 -13.20 1.27 3.52
CA PHE A 46 -11.93 1.89 3.18
C PHE A 46 -11.47 1.49 1.78
N ARG A 47 -11.40 0.17 1.51
CA ARG A 47 -10.97 -0.37 0.23
C ARG A 47 -11.81 0.16 -0.91
N ASN A 48 -13.14 0.21 -0.78
CA ASN A 48 -14.03 0.70 -1.82
C ASN A 48 -13.90 2.21 -2.06
N GLY A 49 -13.54 2.96 -1.03
CA GLY A 49 -13.27 4.40 -1.12
C GLY A 49 -11.94 4.77 -1.80
N LEU A 50 -11.01 3.84 -1.97
CA LEU A 50 -9.70 4.10 -2.57
C LEU A 50 -9.76 4.36 -4.09
N LEU A 51 -8.74 5.04 -4.59
CA LEU A 51 -8.46 5.14 -6.03
C LEU A 51 -8.11 3.76 -6.61
N GLN A 52 -8.28 3.59 -7.93
CA GLN A 52 -8.09 2.29 -8.59
C GLN A 52 -6.67 1.74 -8.45
N HIS A 53 -5.64 2.60 -8.55
CA HIS A 53 -4.26 2.14 -8.48
C HIS A 53 -3.88 1.55 -7.10
N PRO A 54 -4.12 2.23 -5.96
CA PRO A 54 -3.93 1.63 -4.64
C PRO A 54 -4.76 0.35 -4.41
N LYS A 55 -5.99 0.28 -4.95
CA LYS A 55 -6.81 -0.94 -4.87
C LYS A 55 -6.15 -2.14 -5.53
N LEU A 56 -5.59 -1.97 -6.72
CA LEU A 56 -4.92 -3.05 -7.45
C LEU A 56 -3.64 -3.49 -6.73
N LEU A 57 -2.88 -2.54 -6.19
CA LEU A 57 -1.66 -2.85 -5.46
C LEU A 57 -1.94 -3.59 -4.15
N LEU A 58 -3.02 -3.25 -3.44
CA LEU A 58 -3.48 -3.98 -2.26
C LEU A 58 -3.84 -5.43 -2.59
N ASP A 59 -4.56 -5.66 -3.68
CA ASP A 59 -4.90 -7.02 -4.11
C ASP A 59 -3.65 -7.82 -4.52
N ALA A 60 -2.76 -7.20 -5.30
CA ALA A 60 -1.50 -7.84 -5.68
C ALA A 60 -0.68 -8.25 -4.46
N THR A 61 -0.61 -7.37 -3.44
CA THR A 61 0.10 -7.65 -2.18
C THR A 61 -0.57 -8.73 -1.36
N ALA A 62 -1.90 -8.83 -1.43
CA ALA A 62 -2.69 -9.89 -0.81
C ALA A 62 -2.59 -11.24 -1.55
N GLY A 63 -2.02 -11.28 -2.76
CA GLY A 63 -2.01 -12.47 -3.61
C GLY A 63 -3.40 -12.81 -4.19
N GLY A 64 -4.30 -11.83 -4.24
CA GLY A 64 -5.71 -12.03 -4.60
C GLY A 64 -6.58 -10.89 -4.09
N SER A 65 -7.88 -11.12 -3.89
CA SER A 65 -8.75 -10.07 -3.33
C SER A 65 -8.40 -9.81 -1.86
N LEU A 66 -8.00 -8.59 -1.50
CA LEU A 66 -7.80 -8.18 -0.09
C LEU A 66 -9.04 -8.47 0.76
N LEU A 67 -10.23 -8.38 0.16
CA LEU A 67 -11.52 -8.56 0.84
C LEU A 67 -11.85 -10.03 1.13
N SER A 68 -11.05 -10.96 0.62
CA SER A 68 -11.16 -12.39 0.96
C SER A 68 -10.37 -12.77 2.22
N LEU A 69 -9.53 -11.87 2.72
CA LEU A 69 -8.71 -12.08 3.91
C LEU A 69 -9.47 -11.76 5.20
N SER A 70 -8.91 -12.20 6.33
CA SER A 70 -9.36 -11.76 7.64
C SER A 70 -9.14 -10.24 7.82
N ALA A 71 -9.92 -9.60 8.68
CA ALA A 71 -9.76 -8.17 8.94
C ALA A 71 -8.35 -7.83 9.45
N ALA A 72 -7.76 -8.72 10.27
CA ALA A 72 -6.42 -8.55 10.81
C ALA A 72 -5.33 -8.59 9.72
N ASP A 73 -5.43 -9.56 8.80
CA ASP A 73 -4.47 -9.70 7.69
C ASP A 73 -4.59 -8.53 6.71
N ALA A 74 -5.84 -8.16 6.36
CA ALA A 74 -6.10 -7.02 5.49
C ALA A 74 -5.57 -5.71 6.09
N THR A 75 -5.81 -5.49 7.40
CA THR A 75 -5.27 -4.34 8.13
C THR A 75 -3.74 -4.32 8.10
N THR A 76 -3.11 -5.48 8.32
CA THR A 76 -1.65 -5.60 8.30
C THR A 76 -1.06 -5.23 6.93
N ILE A 77 -1.71 -5.67 5.85
CA ILE A 77 -1.29 -5.33 4.48
C ILE A 77 -1.45 -3.83 4.21
N ILE A 78 -2.59 -3.25 4.60
CA ILE A 78 -2.85 -1.81 4.43
C ILE A 78 -1.80 -0.99 5.20
N GLU A 79 -1.51 -1.33 6.46
CA GLU A 79 -0.51 -0.65 7.27
C GLU A 79 0.89 -0.76 6.63
N LYS A 80 1.31 -1.94 6.20
CA LYS A 80 2.59 -2.13 5.51
C LYS A 80 2.70 -1.27 4.25
N MET A 81 1.66 -1.27 3.43
CA MET A 81 1.60 -0.48 2.21
C MET A 81 1.60 1.03 2.48
N ALA A 82 0.84 1.49 3.48
CA ALA A 82 0.83 2.88 3.92
C ALA A 82 2.22 3.33 4.41
N LEU A 83 2.94 2.47 5.14
CA LEU A 83 4.31 2.75 5.57
C LEU A 83 5.29 2.82 4.38
N SER A 84 5.18 1.90 3.42
CA SER A 84 6.00 1.90 2.21
C SER A 84 5.73 3.11 1.31
N ASP A 85 4.48 3.55 1.21
CA ASP A 85 4.06 4.76 0.49
C ASP A 85 4.75 6.00 1.06
N ARG A 86 4.72 6.16 2.40
CA ARG A 86 5.45 7.21 3.11
C ARG A 86 6.96 7.16 2.85
N GLN A 87 7.57 5.98 2.85
CA GLN A 87 9.01 5.82 2.56
C GLN A 87 9.36 6.07 1.09
N GLY A 88 8.48 5.71 0.16
CA GLY A 88 8.61 5.96 -1.26
C GLY A 88 8.67 7.46 -1.57
N GLU A 89 7.94 8.29 -0.83
CA GLU A 89 8.04 9.74 -0.92
C GLU A 89 9.39 10.28 -0.41
N TYR A 90 9.90 9.77 0.72
CA TYR A 90 11.25 10.12 1.20
C TYR A 90 12.35 9.72 0.19
N ASN A 91 12.22 8.55 -0.44
CA ASN A 91 13.18 8.04 -1.42
C ASN A 91 13.03 8.64 -2.82
N ARG A 92 11.92 9.34 -3.12
CA ARG A 92 11.72 10.09 -4.37
C ARG A 92 12.39 11.47 -4.36
N ASN A 93 12.95 11.91 -3.24
CA ASN A 93 13.85 13.07 -3.22
C ASN A 93 15.13 12.74 -4.02
N PRO A 94 15.41 13.41 -5.16
CA PRO A 94 16.61 13.14 -5.96
C PRO A 94 17.92 13.47 -5.22
N ALA A 95 17.84 14.18 -4.09
CA ALA A 95 18.98 14.66 -3.32
C ALA A 95 19.68 13.58 -2.47
N GLN A 96 19.17 12.34 -2.38
CA GLN A 96 19.77 11.28 -1.55
C GLN A 96 20.07 9.98 -2.30
N LYS A 97 20.22 10.01 -3.63
CA LYS A 97 20.85 8.87 -4.34
C LYS A 97 22.32 8.77 -3.92
N LYS A 98 22.64 7.90 -2.96
CA LYS A 98 23.95 7.24 -2.98
C LYS A 98 23.94 6.27 -4.17
N PRO A 99 24.83 6.42 -5.16
CA PRO A 99 24.95 5.47 -6.24
C PRO A 99 25.64 4.22 -5.68
N GLY A 100 24.96 3.08 -5.67
CA GLY A 100 25.60 1.84 -5.23
C GLY A 100 24.68 0.64 -5.25
N ILE A 101 24.96 -0.26 -6.20
CA ILE A 101 24.50 -1.66 -6.27
C ILE A 101 23.05 -1.87 -6.77
N LEU A 102 22.94 -1.97 -8.10
CA LEU A 102 22.01 -2.90 -8.74
C LEU A 102 22.74 -4.23 -8.80
N GLU A 103 22.50 -5.15 -7.87
CA GLU A 103 22.92 -6.54 -8.03
C GLU A 103 21.80 -7.26 -8.77
N LEU A 104 21.86 -7.17 -10.10
CA LEU A 104 21.05 -7.97 -11.00
C LEU A 104 21.75 -9.33 -11.04
N ASP A 105 21.16 -10.31 -10.37
CA ASP A 105 21.61 -11.69 -10.35
C ASP A 105 21.37 -12.30 -11.75
N THR A 106 22.30 -12.02 -12.67
CA THR A 106 22.30 -12.60 -14.02
C THR A 106 22.89 -14.00 -13.96
N SER A 107 22.11 -14.94 -13.45
CA SER A 107 22.27 -16.34 -13.83
C SER A 107 21.90 -16.48 -15.30
N ASP A 108 22.82 -17.07 -16.07
CA ASP A 108 22.72 -17.45 -17.49
C ASP A 108 22.93 -16.39 -18.60
N ALA A 109 24.19 -16.24 -19.01
CA ALA A 109 24.59 -16.05 -20.41
C ALA A 109 26.07 -16.43 -20.64
N VAL A 110 26.37 -17.73 -20.53
CA VAL A 110 27.06 -18.55 -21.54
C VAL A 110 28.23 -17.91 -22.33
N LEU A 111 29.43 -18.44 -22.06
CA LEU A 111 30.44 -18.95 -23.01
C LEU A 111 31.29 -17.98 -23.87
N ALA A 112 32.60 -18.26 -23.84
CA ALA A 112 33.69 -17.78 -24.70
C ALA A 112 34.17 -16.35 -24.36
N GLN A 113 35.41 -16.12 -23.90
CA GLN A 113 36.65 -16.58 -24.50
C GLN A 113 37.77 -16.71 -23.46
N ASN A 114 38.21 -17.94 -23.21
CA ASN A 114 39.47 -18.22 -22.52
C ASN A 114 40.42 -18.83 -23.54
N LYS A 115 41.30 -18.00 -24.10
CA LYS A 115 42.65 -18.36 -24.60
C LYS A 115 43.35 -17.05 -24.98
N LEU A 116 43.81 -16.35 -23.94
CA LEU A 116 44.96 -15.47 -24.07
C LEU A 116 46.14 -16.29 -24.61
N LEU A 117 46.91 -15.61 -25.43
CA LEU A 117 48.11 -16.06 -26.11
C LEU A 117 49.12 -16.73 -25.14
N THR A 118 49.69 -17.84 -25.58
CA THR A 118 51.10 -18.18 -25.31
C THR A 118 51.87 -18.00 -26.60
#